data_AF-A0A7S2V1E4-F1
#
_entry.id   AF-A0A7S2V1E4-F1
#
_cell.length_a   1.000
_cell.length_b   1.000
_cell.length_c   1.000
_cell.angle_alpha   90.00
_cell.angle_beta   90.00
_cell.angle_gamma   90.00
#
_symmetry.space_group_name_H-M   'P 1'
#
loop_
_entity.id
_entity.type
_entity.pdbx_description
1 polymer ?
#
loop_
_entity_poly.entity_id
_entity_poly.type
_entity_poly.pdbx_seq_one_letter_code
_entity_poly.pdbx_strand_id
1 'polypeptide(L)'
;GGGGGGSDPVRQDAIQDALRALVQSVDTVGINFTVSEIVTFVQSKDDRERKWGVWAIEMLVGGSQADFRPQVGVILRDLLQRLHDPSDGVIKGVWSALKALNKALPAEEMVTHLEFTRTIIASLISECR
;
A
#
# COMPACT_ATOMS: atom_id res chain seq x y z
N GLY A 1 -12.13 19.22 31.31
CA GLY A 1 -12.29 20.14 30.18
C GLY A 1 -11.07 20.03 29.29
N GLY A 2 -11.28 19.74 28.00
CA GLY A 2 -10.36 20.03 26.89
C GLY A 2 -9.06 19.23 26.79
N GLY A 3 -9.12 17.96 26.38
CA GLY A 3 -7.94 17.25 25.85
C GLY A 3 -7.64 17.73 24.43
N GLY A 4 -6.59 18.53 24.27
CA GLY A 4 -6.09 18.99 22.98
C GLY A 4 -5.51 17.85 22.16
N GLY A 5 -6.34 17.25 21.30
CA GLY A 5 -5.96 16.22 20.34
C GLY A 5 -5.18 16.76 19.13
N GLY A 6 -4.05 17.42 19.39
CA GLY A 6 -3.04 17.69 18.36
C GLY A 6 -2.00 16.57 18.39
N SER A 7 -1.86 15.83 17.30
CA SER A 7 -0.82 14.79 17.16
C SER A 7 0.57 15.41 17.24
N ASP A 8 1.31 15.08 18.29
CA ASP A 8 2.72 15.45 18.47
C ASP A 8 3.55 14.94 17.26
N PRO A 9 4.19 15.82 16.47
CA PRO A 9 4.99 15.43 15.31
C PRO A 9 6.09 14.42 15.65
N VAL A 10 6.72 14.56 16.83
CA VAL A 10 7.77 13.62 17.29
C VAL A 10 7.22 12.21 17.45
N ARG A 11 5.97 12.11 17.93
CA ARG A 11 5.28 10.83 18.08
C ARG A 11 4.92 10.23 16.73
N GLN A 12 4.50 11.04 15.75
CA GLN A 12 4.18 10.53 14.41
C GLN A 12 5.42 10.02 13.68
N ASP A 13 6.54 10.74 13.75
CA ASP A 13 7.80 10.33 13.14
C ASP A 13 8.30 9.02 13.76
N ALA A 14 8.24 8.89 15.09
CA ALA A 14 8.64 7.65 15.77
C ALA A 14 7.76 6.45 15.38
N ILE A 15 6.45 6.64 15.22
CA ILE A 15 5.53 5.60 14.73
C ILE A 15 5.88 5.22 13.29
N GLN A 16 6.16 6.22 12.45
CA GLN A 16 6.54 5.99 11.06
C GLN A 16 7.83 5.20 10.94
N ASP A 17 8.85 5.57 11.71
CA ASP A 17 10.14 4.87 11.73
C ASP A 17 10.01 3.43 12.24
N ALA A 18 9.24 3.23 13.31
CA ALA A 18 8.97 1.91 13.86
C ALA A 18 8.24 1.01 12.84
N LEU A 19 7.20 1.54 12.19
CA LEU A 19 6.45 0.78 11.18
C LEU A 19 7.31 0.47 9.96
N ARG A 20 8.14 1.42 9.49
CA ARG A 20 9.10 1.18 8.39
C ARG A 20 10.04 0.03 8.74
N ALA A 21 10.66 0.10 9.91
CA ALA A 21 11.60 -0.93 10.38
C ALA A 21 10.91 -2.30 10.45
N LEU A 22 9.68 -2.35 10.97
CA LEU A 22 8.91 -3.58 11.06
C LEU A 22 8.65 -4.19 9.68
N VAL A 23 8.02 -3.45 8.76
CA VAL A 23 7.63 -4.01 7.44
C VAL A 23 8.82 -4.36 6.55
N GLN A 24 9.97 -3.70 6.74
CA GLN A 24 11.20 -4.00 6.01
C GLN A 24 11.98 -5.19 6.61
N SER A 25 11.77 -5.49 7.89
CA SER A 25 12.43 -6.60 8.59
C SER A 25 11.74 -7.96 8.41
N VAL A 26 10.52 -7.97 7.86
CA VAL A 26 9.76 -9.20 7.61
C VAL A 26 10.51 -10.10 6.64
N ASP A 27 10.55 -11.39 6.96
CA ASP A 27 11.10 -12.43 6.08
C ASP A 27 10.04 -12.97 5.10
N THR A 28 10.48 -13.82 4.16
CA THR A 28 9.58 -14.42 3.16
C THR A 28 8.45 -15.25 3.79
N VAL A 29 8.64 -15.82 4.98
CA VAL A 29 7.61 -16.63 5.65
C VAL A 29 6.50 -15.74 6.20
N GLY A 30 6.85 -14.59 6.77
CA GLY A 30 5.91 -13.61 7.34
C GLY A 30 5.26 -12.68 6.32
N ILE A 31 5.73 -12.66 5.07
CA ILE A 31 5.30 -11.67 4.07
C ILE A 31 3.81 -11.76 3.74
N ASN A 32 3.26 -12.98 3.67
CA ASN A 32 1.85 -13.19 3.36
C ASN A 32 0.95 -12.59 4.42
N PHE A 33 1.24 -12.87 5.70
CA PHE A 33 0.51 -12.31 6.83
C PHE A 33 0.66 -10.79 6.88
N THR A 34 1.87 -10.29 6.68
CA THR A 34 2.15 -8.85 6.74
C THR A 34 1.38 -8.09 5.65
N VAL A 35 1.39 -8.60 4.41
CA VAL A 35 0.61 -7.98 3.32
C VAL A 35 -0.89 -8.06 3.61
N SER A 36 -1.40 -9.19 4.10
CA SER A 36 -2.83 -9.28 4.43
C SER A 36 -3.25 -8.27 5.48
N GLU A 37 -2.45 -8.08 6.53
CA GLU A 37 -2.72 -7.08 7.57
C GLU A 37 -2.66 -5.65 7.00
N ILE A 38 -1.62 -5.31 6.23
CA ILE A 38 -1.50 -3.96 5.62
C ILE A 38 -2.69 -3.65 4.72
N VAL A 39 -3.16 -4.63 3.93
CA VAL A 39 -4.30 -4.45 3.03
C VAL A 39 -5.59 -4.13 3.78
N THR A 40 -5.77 -4.59 5.03
CA THR A 40 -6.94 -4.19 5.84
C THR A 40 -6.98 -2.68 6.07
N PHE A 41 -5.82 -2.04 6.27
CA PHE A 41 -5.71 -0.59 6.41
C PHE A 41 -5.97 0.12 5.07
N VAL A 42 -5.45 -0.40 3.96
CA VAL A 42 -5.72 0.10 2.60
C VAL A 42 -7.23 0.08 2.29
N GLN A 43 -7.95 -0.90 2.83
CA GLN A 43 -9.39 -1.07 2.64
C GLN A 43 -10.26 -0.29 3.63
N SER A 44 -9.66 0.37 4.62
CA SER A 44 -10.40 1.02 5.71
C SER A 44 -11.33 2.15 5.24
N LYS A 45 -12.39 2.39 6.00
CA LYS A 45 -13.27 3.56 5.83
C LYS A 45 -12.61 4.85 6.34
N ASP A 46 -11.63 4.76 7.23
CA ASP A 46 -10.86 5.90 7.74
C ASP A 46 -9.77 6.31 6.73
N ASP A 47 -9.74 7.59 6.36
CA ASP A 47 -8.76 8.11 5.40
C ASP A 47 -7.33 8.07 5.91
N ARG A 48 -7.13 8.20 7.23
CA ARG A 48 -5.81 8.12 7.88
C ARG A 48 -5.27 6.71 7.82
N GLU A 49 -6.10 5.72 8.12
CA GLU A 49 -5.72 4.31 8.02
C GLU A 49 -5.35 3.93 6.59
N ARG A 50 -6.13 4.38 5.60
CA ARG A 50 -5.78 4.17 4.19
C ARG A 50 -4.45 4.79 3.81
N LYS A 51 -4.16 6.03 4.24
CA LYS A 51 -2.87 6.69 4.01
C LYS A 51 -1.72 5.86 4.60
N TRP A 52 -1.87 5.39 5.84
CA TRP A 52 -0.87 4.54 6.49
C TRP A 52 -0.70 3.19 5.81
N GLY A 53 -1.80 2.54 5.40
CA GLY A 53 -1.74 1.26 4.71
C GLY A 53 -1.02 1.36 3.37
N VAL A 54 -1.35 2.37 2.56
CA VAL A 54 -0.70 2.58 1.26
C VAL A 54 0.78 2.95 1.42
N TRP A 55 1.11 3.78 2.41
CA TRP A 55 2.50 4.08 2.75
C TRP A 55 3.27 2.85 3.24
N ALA A 56 2.64 1.97 4.03
CA ALA A 56 3.27 0.73 4.49
C ALA A 56 3.55 -0.23 3.33
N ILE A 57 2.65 -0.33 2.33
CA ILE A 57 2.91 -1.06 1.08
C ILE A 57 4.17 -0.49 0.40
N GLU A 58 4.27 0.84 0.25
CA GLU A 58 5.43 1.49 -0.36
C GLU A 58 6.74 1.10 0.35
N MET A 59 6.77 1.16 1.69
CA MET A 59 7.96 0.81 2.47
C MET A 59 8.32 -0.67 2.37
N LEU A 60 7.31 -1.55 2.36
CA LEU A 60 7.50 -3.00 2.23
C LEU A 60 8.10 -3.34 0.86
N VAL A 61 7.46 -2.94 -0.23
CA VAL A 61 7.92 -3.31 -1.58
C VAL A 61 9.20 -2.57 -1.99
N GLY A 62 9.43 -1.37 -1.44
CA GLY A 62 10.58 -0.55 -1.75
C GLY A 62 11.83 -0.82 -0.90
N GLY A 63 11.72 -1.56 0.21
CA GLY A 63 12.85 -1.76 1.13
C GLY A 63 12.95 -3.11 1.82
N SER A 64 11.95 -3.99 1.72
CA SER A 64 12.09 -5.36 2.22
C SER A 64 13.01 -6.19 1.33
N GLN A 65 13.70 -7.17 1.94
CA GLN A 65 14.45 -8.21 1.22
C GLN A 65 13.63 -9.50 1.06
N ALA A 66 12.41 -9.55 1.61
CA ALA A 66 11.53 -10.71 1.47
C ALA A 66 11.02 -10.85 0.03
N ASP A 67 10.79 -12.09 -0.38
CA ASP A 67 10.14 -12.38 -1.64
C ASP A 67 8.63 -12.17 -1.53
N PHE A 68 8.16 -11.00 -1.99
CA PHE A 68 6.74 -10.64 -2.02
C PHE A 68 6.07 -10.93 -3.37
N ARG A 69 6.76 -11.57 -4.33
CA ARG A 69 6.20 -11.85 -5.67
C ARG A 69 4.86 -12.59 -5.63
N PRO A 70 4.65 -13.61 -4.78
CA PRO A 70 3.35 -14.28 -4.68
C PRO A 70 2.19 -13.35 -4.28
N GLN A 71 2.49 -12.18 -3.70
CA GLN A 71 1.53 -11.20 -3.19
C GLN A 71 1.31 -10.03 -4.16
N VAL A 72 2.01 -9.96 -5.29
CA VAL A 72 1.90 -8.83 -6.23
C VAL A 72 0.47 -8.64 -6.74
N GLY A 73 -0.24 -9.74 -7.03
CA GLY A 73 -1.63 -9.68 -7.47
C GLY A 73 -2.56 -9.01 -6.45
N VAL A 74 -2.41 -9.31 -5.15
CA VAL A 74 -3.22 -8.68 -4.09
C VAL A 74 -2.82 -7.21 -3.90
N ILE A 75 -1.51 -6.93 -3.88
CA ILE A 75 -1.00 -5.55 -3.76
C ILE A 75 -1.52 -4.68 -4.91
N LEU A 76 -1.40 -5.15 -6.16
CA LEU A 76 -1.90 -4.42 -7.33
C LEU A 76 -3.40 -4.19 -7.26
N ARG A 77 -4.19 -5.22 -6.92
CA ARG A 77 -5.64 -5.09 -6.79
C ARG A 77 -6.03 -3.96 -5.84
N ASP A 78 -5.48 -4.01 -4.63
CA ASP A 78 -5.85 -3.10 -3.56
C ASP A 78 -5.34 -1.67 -3.79
N LEU A 79 -4.16 -1.51 -4.42
CA LEU A 79 -3.68 -0.19 -4.85
C LEU A 79 -4.53 0.39 -5.99
N LEU A 80 -4.82 -0.41 -7.03
CA LEU A 80 -5.58 0.05 -8.20
C LEU A 80 -7.01 0.46 -7.80
N GLN A 81 -7.65 -0.29 -6.91
CA GLN A 81 -8.96 0.06 -6.36
C GLN A 81 -8.98 1.41 -5.65
N ARG A 82 -7.82 1.94 -5.23
CA ARG A 82 -7.69 3.24 -4.56
C ARG A 82 -7.32 4.39 -5.51
N LEU A 83 -7.25 4.17 -6.82
CA LEU A 83 -7.00 5.24 -7.80
C LEU A 83 -8.12 6.29 -7.88
N HIS A 84 -9.31 5.99 -7.38
CA HIS A 84 -10.44 6.91 -7.30
C HIS A 84 -10.77 7.31 -5.85
N ASP A 85 -9.83 7.14 -4.90
CA ASP A 85 -10.08 7.45 -3.50
C ASP A 85 -10.42 8.95 -3.31
N PRO A 86 -11.41 9.31 -2.46
CA PRO A 86 -11.79 10.71 -2.25
C PRO A 86 -10.69 11.56 -1.62
N SER A 87 -9.66 10.95 -1.01
CA SER A 87 -8.53 11.66 -0.41
C SER A 87 -7.34 11.73 -1.38
N ASP A 88 -6.97 12.95 -1.80
CA ASP A 88 -5.76 13.21 -2.59
C ASP A 88 -4.48 12.62 -1.98
N GLY A 89 -4.40 12.62 -0.65
CA GLY A 89 -3.24 12.03 0.05
C GLY A 89 -3.15 10.52 -0.14
N VAL A 90 -4.28 9.84 -0.28
CA VAL A 90 -4.32 8.39 -0.56
C VAL A 90 -3.91 8.18 -2.02
N ILE A 91 -4.48 8.93 -2.97
CA ILE A 91 -4.12 8.82 -4.39
C ILE A 91 -2.61 9.04 -4.61
N LYS A 92 -2.04 10.07 -3.98
CA LYS A 92 -0.59 10.34 -4.06
C LYS A 92 0.22 9.17 -3.48
N GLY A 93 -0.19 8.63 -2.33
CA GLY A 93 0.42 7.44 -1.75
C GLY A 93 0.35 6.24 -2.69
N VAL A 94 -0.79 6.03 -3.35
CA VAL A 94 -0.99 4.89 -4.28
C VAL A 94 -0.01 4.98 -5.43
N TRP A 95 0.18 6.18 -6.01
CA TRP A 95 1.17 6.39 -7.06
C TRP A 95 2.61 6.13 -6.58
N SER A 96 2.95 6.55 -5.35
CA SER A 96 4.26 6.25 -4.77
C SER A 96 4.47 4.75 -4.58
N ALA A 97 3.47 4.04 -4.04
CA ALA A 97 3.52 2.59 -3.84
C ALA A 97 3.61 1.83 -5.17
N LEU A 98 2.82 2.19 -6.18
CA LEU A 98 2.90 1.61 -7.53
C LEU A 98 4.27 1.86 -8.18
N LYS A 99 4.85 3.05 -7.98
CA LYS A 99 6.20 3.37 -8.46
C LYS A 99 7.26 2.52 -7.75
N ALA A 100 7.14 2.32 -6.44
CA ALA A 100 8.05 1.46 -5.68
C ALA A 100 7.94 0.00 -6.16
N LEU A 101 6.71 -0.50 -6.32
CA LEU A 101 6.44 -1.85 -6.83
C LEU A 101 7.04 -2.07 -8.23
N ASN A 102 6.82 -1.13 -9.16
CA ASN A 102 7.39 -1.18 -10.51
C ASN A 102 8.92 -1.16 -10.53
N LYS A 103 9.57 -0.55 -9.53
CA LYS A 103 11.03 -0.55 -9.40
C LYS A 103 11.57 -1.84 -8.80
N ALA A 104 10.81 -2.46 -7.91
CA ALA A 104 11.24 -3.64 -7.16
C ALA A 104 11.06 -4.94 -7.96
N LEU A 105 10.18 -4.94 -8.96
CA LEU A 105 9.92 -6.11 -9.80
C LEU A 105 10.60 -5.99 -11.16
N PRO A 106 11.14 -7.10 -11.70
CA PRO A 106 11.56 -7.15 -13.09
C PRO A 106 10.36 -7.03 -14.03
N ALA A 107 10.59 -6.55 -15.25
CA ALA A 107 9.52 -6.24 -16.19
C ALA A 107 8.69 -7.49 -16.55
N GLU A 108 9.34 -8.64 -16.63
CA GLU A 108 8.74 -9.94 -16.97
C GLU A 108 7.66 -10.34 -15.95
N GLU A 109 7.92 -10.10 -14.65
CA GLU A 109 6.97 -10.38 -13.57
C GLU A 109 5.76 -9.44 -13.67
N MET A 110 5.99 -8.15 -13.92
CA MET A 110 4.91 -7.16 -14.07
C MET A 110 4.00 -7.47 -15.27
N VAL A 111 4.57 -7.97 -16.38
CA VAL A 111 3.83 -8.35 -17.58
C VAL A 111 2.78 -9.42 -17.28
N THR A 112 3.06 -10.35 -16.36
CA THR A 112 2.11 -11.41 -15.97
C THR A 112 0.82 -10.85 -15.34
N HIS A 113 0.86 -9.62 -14.83
CA HIS A 113 -0.27 -8.95 -14.18
C HIS A 113 -0.99 -7.93 -15.08
N LEU A 114 -0.60 -7.74 -16.35
CA LEU A 114 -1.17 -6.70 -17.22
C LEU A 114 -2.64 -6.92 -17.55
N GLU A 115 -3.03 -8.14 -17.89
CA GLU A 115 -4.43 -8.45 -18.20
C GLU A 115 -5.33 -8.24 -16.97
N PHE A 116 -4.87 -8.73 -15.82
CA PHE A 116 -5.52 -8.51 -14.53
C PHE A 116 -5.68 -7.01 -14.20
N THR A 117 -4.61 -6.23 -14.38
CA THR A 117 -4.60 -4.78 -14.16
C THR A 117 -5.59 -4.07 -15.08
N ARG A 118 -5.64 -4.45 -16.37
CA ARG A 118 -6.60 -3.91 -17.34
C ARG A 118 -8.05 -4.19 -16.91
N THR A 119 -8.33 -5.40 -16.44
CA THR A 119 -9.67 -5.79 -15.95
C THR A 119 -10.11 -4.93 -14.76
N ILE A 120 -9.22 -4.69 -13.78
CA ILE A 120 -9.53 -3.84 -12.63
C ILE A 120 -9.83 -2.41 -13.09
N ILE A 121 -8.98 -1.83 -13.94
CA ILE A 121 -9.19 -0.47 -14.45
C ILE A 121 -10.51 -0.35 -15.21
N ALA A 122 -10.87 -1.35 -16.02
CA ALA A 122 -12.15 -1.36 -16.73
C ALA A 122 -13.35 -1.40 -15.75
N SER A 123 -13.27 -2.16 -14.67
CA SER A 123 -14.29 -2.17 -13.60
C SER A 123 -14.45 -0.79 -12.98
N LEU A 124 -13.34 -0.16 -12.60
CA LEU A 124 -13.34 1.17 -11.97
C LEU A 124 -13.98 2.24 -12.87
N ILE A 125 -13.68 2.21 -14.16
CA ILE A 125 -14.30 3.12 -15.14
C ILE A 125 -15.81 2.87 -15.22
N SER A 126 -16.25 1.62 -15.14
CA SER A 126 -17.68 1.28 -15.14
C SER A 126 -18.40 1.77 -13.88
N GLU A 127 -17.73 1.77 -12.73
CA GLU A 127 -18.28 2.24 -11.45
C GLU A 127 -18.35 3.78 -11.36
N CYS A 128 -17.51 4.49 -12.13
CA CYS A 128 -17.51 5.95 -12.19
C CYS A 128 -18.54 6.54 -13.19
N ARG A 129 -19.25 5.69 -13.95
CA ARG A 129 -20.30 6.10 -14.89
C ARG A 129 -21.66 6.12 -14.23
#